data_AF-A0A935QH32-F1
#
_entry.id   AF-A0A935QH32-F1
#
_cell.length_a   1.000
_cell.length_b   1.000
_cell.length_c   1.000
_cell.angle_alpha   90.00
_cell.angle_beta   90.00
_cell.angle_gamma   90.00
#
_symmetry.space_group_name_H-M   'P 1'
#
loop_
_entity.id
_entity.type
_entity.pdbx_description
1 polymer ?
#
loop_
_entity_poly.entity_id
_entity_poly.type
_entity_poly.pdbx_seq_one_letter_code
_entity_poly.pdbx_strand_id
1 'polypeptide(L)'
;MGKASRRQRQAGGAAATKPAPAPFVRRPFEGLAGETDWVAMREIVPAATAQVRLGPGALEGTGAQAAASRTVTVATVLPMAWPGLRRADGELLIGLQTGASGSDPSRDVAKVILELAVTVPGTPLRPGVPATADTPRLQELLDLDAPFEVSMHDGFDFWVAEGADLDEAGRQSLEQANASMVPTEKLEAAPSAYWCRVGDRTHVRWVLPEDEDRATDALARLHAAGADTLGEQTRLLGAFRASGLLIPVWDLDPELPGTAYEAALAELALRYAEALADNTSLTPEQRRARSGLLSRQLTLR
;
A
#
# COMPACT_ATOMS: atom_id res chain seq x y z
N MET A 1 34.25 57.38 -6.05
CA MET A 1 34.01 56.08 -6.69
C MET A 1 34.46 54.93 -5.78
N GLY A 2 33.56 53.98 -5.50
CA GLY A 2 33.89 52.56 -5.70
C GLY A 2 34.31 51.61 -4.57
N LYS A 3 34.18 51.92 -3.26
CA LYS A 3 34.58 50.92 -2.22
C LYS A 3 33.62 50.66 -1.05
N ALA A 4 32.56 51.45 -0.87
CA ALA A 4 31.58 51.23 0.21
C ALA A 4 30.39 50.35 -0.18
N SER A 5 30.07 50.20 -1.47
CA SER A 5 28.87 49.46 -1.91
C SER A 5 29.06 47.95 -2.06
N ARG A 6 30.27 47.41 -1.84
CA ARG A 6 30.55 45.97 -2.03
C ARG A 6 30.41 45.13 -0.76
N ARG A 7 30.37 45.75 0.43
CA ARG A 7 30.22 45.02 1.71
C ARG A 7 28.79 44.86 2.20
N GLN A 8 27.82 45.57 1.60
CA GLN A 8 26.42 45.50 2.02
C GLN A 8 25.57 44.50 1.20
N ARG A 9 26.15 43.90 0.15
CA ARG A 9 25.50 42.85 -0.66
C ARG A 9 25.82 41.42 -0.24
N GLN A 10 26.57 41.23 0.85
CA GLN A 10 26.98 39.90 1.34
C GLN A 10 26.43 39.57 2.74
N ALA A 11 25.38 40.28 3.17
CA ALA A 11 24.63 40.00 4.38
C ALA A 11 23.14 40.18 4.06
N GLY A 12 22.50 39.15 3.50
CA GLY A 12 21.10 39.27 3.10
C GLY A 12 20.56 38.13 2.22
N GLY A 13 21.16 36.95 2.30
CA GLY A 13 20.59 35.75 1.70
C GLY A 13 20.94 34.60 2.62
N ALA A 14 20.13 34.36 3.64
CA ALA A 14 20.08 33.03 4.22
C ALA A 14 19.72 32.11 3.05
N ALA A 15 20.71 31.38 2.52
CA ALA A 15 20.43 30.34 1.55
C ALA A 15 19.42 29.43 2.25
N ALA A 16 18.19 29.36 1.75
CA ALA A 16 17.18 28.49 2.29
C ALA A 16 17.79 27.09 2.33
N THR A 17 18.06 26.61 3.55
CA THR A 17 18.67 25.29 3.76
C THR A 17 17.76 24.30 3.05
N LYS A 18 18.29 23.55 2.07
CA LYS A 18 17.48 22.55 1.36
C LYS A 18 16.89 21.61 2.43
N PRO A 19 15.57 21.36 2.41
CA PRO A 19 14.95 20.50 3.39
C PRO A 19 15.57 19.10 3.33
N ALA A 20 15.80 18.51 4.50
CA ALA A 20 16.44 17.21 4.60
C ALA A 20 15.54 16.12 3.98
N PRO A 21 16.12 15.09 3.33
CA PRO A 21 15.34 13.96 2.83
C PRO A 21 14.61 13.27 3.98
N ALA A 22 13.44 12.68 3.71
CA ALA A 22 12.73 11.90 4.70
C ALA A 22 13.60 10.74 5.22
N PRO A 23 13.61 10.45 6.52
CA PRO A 23 14.30 9.28 7.05
C PRO A 23 13.67 8.00 6.48
N PHE A 24 14.46 6.92 6.41
CA PHE A 24 13.91 5.61 6.05
C PHE A 24 13.03 5.07 7.17
N VAL A 25 11.82 4.64 6.82
CA VAL A 25 10.88 4.00 7.75
C VAL A 25 10.55 2.61 7.23
N ARG A 26 10.90 1.58 8.02
CA ARG A 26 10.71 0.17 7.63
C ARG A 26 9.23 -0.19 7.50
N ARG A 27 8.39 0.22 8.46
CA ARG A 27 6.92 0.01 8.46
C ARG A 27 6.20 1.36 8.33
N PRO A 28 6.12 1.93 7.12
CA PRO A 28 5.56 3.26 6.91
C PRO A 28 4.09 3.38 7.33
N PHE A 29 3.32 2.29 7.31
CA PHE A 29 1.90 2.30 7.64
C PHE A 29 1.60 1.79 9.07
N GLU A 30 2.61 1.47 9.88
CA GLU A 30 2.43 1.05 11.27
C GLU A 30 1.61 2.10 12.06
N GLY A 31 0.60 1.62 12.78
CA GLY A 31 -0.32 2.46 13.56
C GLY A 31 -1.52 2.99 12.79
N LEU A 32 -1.65 2.72 11.49
CA LEU A 32 -2.89 2.99 10.74
C LEU A 32 -3.89 1.84 10.90
N ALA A 33 -5.17 2.18 10.93
CA ALA A 33 -6.23 1.20 10.74
C ALA A 33 -6.04 0.48 9.39
N GLY A 34 -6.12 -0.86 9.41
CA GLY A 34 -5.93 -1.69 8.23
C GLY A 34 -4.52 -1.64 7.62
N GLU A 35 -3.45 -1.51 8.42
CA GLU A 35 -2.06 -1.46 7.94
C GLU A 35 -1.74 -2.50 6.85
N THR A 36 -2.17 -3.75 7.03
CA THR A 36 -1.95 -4.84 6.07
C THR A 36 -2.65 -4.60 4.74
N ASP A 37 -3.82 -3.94 4.75
CA ASP A 37 -4.57 -3.57 3.55
C ASP A 37 -3.90 -2.40 2.81
N TRP A 38 -3.28 -1.44 3.50
CA TRP A 38 -2.45 -0.41 2.85
C TRP A 38 -1.28 -1.03 2.09
N VAL A 39 -0.58 -1.98 2.71
CA VAL A 39 0.51 -2.72 2.07
C VAL A 39 -0.02 -3.55 0.91
N ALA A 40 -1.17 -4.21 1.07
CA ALA A 40 -1.78 -5.01 0.01
C ALA A 40 -2.15 -4.16 -1.21
N MET A 41 -2.85 -3.04 -1.00
CA MET A 41 -3.23 -2.09 -2.05
C MET A 41 -2.01 -1.47 -2.74
N ARG A 42 -0.94 -1.21 -2.00
CA ARG A 42 0.29 -0.67 -2.57
C ARG A 42 1.05 -1.68 -3.43
N GLU A 43 0.98 -2.98 -3.15
CA GLU A 43 1.96 -3.94 -3.68
C GLU A 43 1.38 -5.09 -4.51
N ILE A 44 0.21 -5.60 -4.14
CA ILE A 44 -0.29 -6.89 -4.68
C ILE A 44 -1.73 -6.87 -5.17
N VAL A 45 -2.53 -5.89 -4.74
CA VAL A 45 -3.91 -5.71 -5.22
C VAL A 45 -3.88 -4.77 -6.41
N PRO A 46 -4.49 -5.12 -7.56
CA PRO A 46 -4.41 -4.31 -8.78
C PRO A 46 -5.51 -3.23 -8.91
N ALA A 47 -6.71 -3.50 -8.37
CA ALA A 47 -7.84 -2.59 -8.48
C ALA A 47 -8.69 -2.64 -7.20
N ALA A 48 -8.47 -1.65 -6.32
CA ALA A 48 -9.26 -1.47 -5.12
C ALA A 48 -9.30 0.00 -4.71
N THR A 49 -10.31 0.35 -3.92
CA THR A 49 -10.42 1.65 -3.26
C THR A 49 -10.75 1.49 -1.78
N ALA A 50 -10.39 2.48 -0.97
CA ALA A 50 -10.82 2.61 0.42
C ALA A 50 -11.04 4.10 0.73
N GLN A 51 -11.93 4.41 1.67
CA GLN A 51 -12.11 5.79 2.14
C GLN A 51 -11.36 6.02 3.45
N VAL A 52 -10.68 7.15 3.55
CA VAL A 52 -10.08 7.63 4.79
C VAL A 52 -10.63 8.99 5.18
N ARG A 53 -10.70 9.24 6.47
CA ARG A 53 -11.11 10.54 7.02
C ARG A 53 -9.89 11.29 7.53
N LEU A 54 -9.83 12.58 7.22
CA LEU A 54 -8.81 13.47 7.76
C LEU A 54 -9.15 13.85 9.21
N GLY A 55 -8.15 13.74 10.09
CA GLY A 55 -8.25 14.09 11.51
C GLY A 55 -8.48 15.58 11.73
N PRO A 56 -9.04 16.00 12.87
CA PRO A 56 -9.23 17.42 13.22
C PRO A 56 -7.91 18.19 13.04
N GLY A 57 -7.95 19.35 12.37
CA GLY A 57 -6.76 20.16 12.15
C GLY A 57 -5.78 19.68 11.07
N ALA A 58 -6.00 18.51 10.43
CA ALA A 58 -5.09 17.97 9.41
C ALA A 58 -4.77 18.93 8.24
N LEU A 59 -5.66 19.88 7.95
CA LEU A 59 -5.49 20.87 6.89
C LEU A 59 -5.25 22.30 7.43
N GLU A 60 -5.13 22.49 8.74
CA GLU A 60 -4.88 23.81 9.33
C GLU A 60 -3.52 24.37 8.89
N GLY A 61 -3.49 25.64 8.52
CA GLY A 61 -2.26 26.31 8.08
C GLY A 61 -1.74 25.88 6.69
N THR A 62 -2.39 24.94 6.01
CA THR A 62 -1.96 24.45 4.68
C THR A 62 -2.39 25.37 3.53
N GLY A 63 -3.26 26.35 3.80
CA GLY A 63 -3.90 27.15 2.75
C GLY A 63 -5.00 26.40 1.99
N ALA A 64 -5.44 25.25 2.51
CA ALA A 64 -6.53 24.46 1.95
C ALA A 64 -7.76 25.33 1.69
N GLN A 65 -8.42 25.07 0.56
CA GLN A 65 -9.64 25.78 0.20
C GLN A 65 -10.74 25.41 1.19
N ALA A 66 -11.57 26.38 1.61
CA ALA A 66 -12.57 26.20 2.69
C ALA A 66 -13.59 25.06 2.45
N ALA A 67 -13.69 24.54 1.23
CA ALA A 67 -14.53 23.41 0.83
C ALA A 67 -13.74 22.11 0.56
N ALA A 68 -12.49 21.99 1.02
CA ALA A 68 -11.71 20.76 0.85
C ALA A 68 -12.40 19.60 1.58
N SER A 69 -12.67 18.51 0.84
CA SER A 69 -13.26 17.30 1.39
C SER A 69 -12.43 16.79 2.57
N ARG A 70 -13.12 16.40 3.64
CA ARG A 70 -12.52 15.75 4.81
C ARG A 70 -12.41 14.23 4.65
N THR A 71 -12.91 13.72 3.53
CA THR A 71 -12.77 12.34 3.10
C THR A 71 -11.87 12.30 1.87
N VAL A 72 -10.94 11.36 1.85
CA VAL A 72 -10.06 11.08 0.72
C VAL A 72 -10.30 9.65 0.27
N THR A 73 -10.46 9.45 -1.03
CA THR A 73 -10.55 8.14 -1.65
C THR A 73 -9.13 7.66 -1.96
N VAL A 74 -8.70 6.60 -1.30
CA VAL A 74 -7.45 5.90 -1.56
C VAL A 74 -7.72 4.88 -2.65
N ALA A 75 -6.97 4.92 -3.74
CA ALA A 75 -7.01 3.94 -4.81
C ALA A 75 -5.68 3.20 -4.88
N THR A 76 -5.73 1.93 -5.28
CA THR A 76 -4.52 1.19 -5.66
C THR A 76 -3.69 2.00 -6.67
N VAL A 77 -4.30 2.41 -7.77
CA VAL A 77 -3.65 3.13 -8.87
C VAL A 77 -4.66 4.07 -9.53
N LEU A 78 -4.18 5.25 -9.94
CA LEU A 78 -4.94 6.23 -10.71
C LEU A 78 -4.48 6.19 -12.18
N PRO A 79 -5.25 6.77 -13.14
CA PRO A 79 -4.85 6.83 -14.54
C PRO A 79 -3.41 7.34 -14.70
N MET A 80 -2.64 6.69 -15.57
CA MET A 80 -1.22 7.00 -15.80
C MET A 80 -0.34 6.97 -14.53
N ALA A 81 -0.76 6.24 -13.49
CA ALA A 81 -0.12 6.21 -12.18
C ALA A 81 0.06 7.61 -11.54
N TRP A 82 -0.94 8.49 -11.69
CA TRP A 82 -0.95 9.77 -11.01
C TRP A 82 -0.89 9.57 -9.48
N PRO A 83 -0.10 10.38 -8.74
CA PRO A 83 -0.10 10.32 -7.29
C PRO A 83 -1.45 10.73 -6.68
N GLY A 84 -2.13 11.69 -7.31
CA GLY A 84 -3.42 12.17 -6.84
C GLY A 84 -4.22 12.87 -7.92
N LEU A 85 -5.52 12.98 -7.70
CA LEU A 85 -6.47 13.69 -8.54
C LEU A 85 -7.47 14.43 -7.65
N ARG A 86 -7.60 15.74 -7.85
CA ARG A 86 -8.76 16.47 -7.33
C ARG A 86 -9.81 16.51 -8.42
N ARG A 87 -10.92 15.81 -8.25
CA ARG A 87 -12.03 15.80 -9.21
C ARG A 87 -12.67 17.18 -9.34
N ALA A 88 -13.49 17.36 -10.38
CA ALA A 88 -14.15 18.63 -10.66
C ALA A 88 -15.17 19.02 -9.58
N ASP A 89 -15.79 18.03 -8.94
CA ASP A 89 -16.68 18.17 -7.78
C ASP A 89 -15.94 18.44 -6.46
N GLY A 90 -14.60 18.36 -6.47
CA GLY A 90 -13.73 18.58 -5.32
C GLY A 90 -13.33 17.33 -4.54
N GLU A 91 -13.77 16.14 -4.93
CA GLU A 91 -13.32 14.88 -4.33
C GLU A 91 -11.80 14.72 -4.48
N LEU A 92 -11.14 14.20 -3.43
CA LEU A 92 -9.70 13.96 -3.40
C LEU A 92 -9.45 12.46 -3.57
N LEU A 93 -8.77 12.09 -4.64
CA LEU A 93 -8.33 10.71 -4.90
C LEU A 93 -6.81 10.65 -4.81
N ILE A 94 -6.27 9.61 -4.17
CA ILE A 94 -4.83 9.34 -4.13
C ILE A 94 -4.53 7.94 -4.66
N GLY A 95 -3.42 7.78 -5.38
CA GLY A 95 -2.92 6.49 -5.85
C GLY A 95 -1.77 5.99 -4.98
N LEU A 96 -1.76 4.70 -4.65
CA LEU A 96 -0.67 4.08 -3.87
C LEU A 96 0.47 3.55 -4.76
N GLN A 97 0.13 2.99 -5.93
CA GLN A 97 1.06 2.48 -6.93
C GLN A 97 1.46 3.62 -7.87
N THR A 98 2.53 4.33 -7.51
CA THR A 98 3.02 5.50 -8.24
C THR A 98 4.49 5.32 -8.62
N GLY A 99 4.94 5.99 -9.67
CA GLY A 99 6.29 5.79 -10.23
C GLY A 99 7.44 6.39 -9.42
N ALA A 100 7.17 7.15 -8.35
CA ALA A 100 8.20 7.78 -7.52
C ALA A 100 7.82 7.68 -6.04
N SER A 101 8.56 6.89 -5.27
CA SER A 101 8.44 6.80 -3.81
C SER A 101 9.73 7.24 -3.14
N GLY A 102 9.60 8.05 -2.09
CA GLY A 102 10.64 8.32 -1.13
C GLY A 102 10.90 7.13 -0.21
N SER A 103 11.70 7.38 0.81
CA SER A 103 12.10 6.40 1.83
C SER A 103 11.08 6.21 2.96
N ASP A 104 9.97 6.97 2.94
CA ASP A 104 8.83 6.85 3.86
C ASP A 104 7.52 7.04 3.07
N PRO A 105 6.95 5.96 2.51
CA PRO A 105 5.69 6.02 1.77
C PRO A 105 4.52 6.69 2.52
N SER A 106 4.51 6.67 3.85
CA SER A 106 3.47 7.36 4.62
C SER A 106 3.57 8.88 4.45
N ARG A 107 4.79 9.44 4.42
CA ARG A 107 4.99 10.87 4.14
C ARG A 107 4.69 11.22 2.70
N ASP A 108 5.01 10.34 1.76
CA ASP A 108 4.69 10.58 0.35
C ASP A 108 3.17 10.66 0.13
N VAL A 109 2.41 9.75 0.73
CA VAL A 109 0.94 9.77 0.68
C VAL A 109 0.40 11.03 1.38
N ALA A 110 0.92 11.37 2.56
CA ALA A 110 0.54 12.59 3.28
C ALA A 110 0.80 13.86 2.45
N LYS A 111 1.95 13.94 1.78
CA LYS A 111 2.29 15.04 0.88
C LYS A 111 1.28 15.19 -0.24
N VAL A 112 0.90 14.10 -0.89
CA VAL A 112 -0.12 14.11 -1.96
C VAL A 112 -1.44 14.67 -1.46
N ILE A 113 -1.92 14.24 -0.28
CA ILE A 113 -3.16 14.75 0.32
C ILE A 113 -3.08 16.27 0.54
N LEU A 114 -1.97 16.75 1.11
CA LEU A 114 -1.76 18.17 1.37
C LEU A 114 -1.69 19.00 0.08
N GLU A 115 -1.03 18.50 -0.96
CA GLU A 115 -0.98 19.15 -2.28
C GLU A 115 -2.36 19.18 -2.94
N LEU A 116 -3.12 18.09 -2.86
CA LEU A 116 -4.49 18.05 -3.40
C LEU A 116 -5.41 19.06 -2.71
N ALA A 117 -5.27 19.27 -1.40
CA ALA A 117 -6.13 20.19 -0.64
C ALA A 117 -6.05 21.66 -1.12
N VAL A 118 -4.96 22.04 -1.78
CA VAL A 118 -4.76 23.38 -2.36
C VAL A 118 -4.86 23.41 -3.89
N THR A 119 -4.86 22.24 -4.54
CA THR A 119 -4.93 22.10 -6.00
C THR A 119 -6.30 22.50 -6.54
N VAL A 120 -6.37 23.03 -7.75
CA VAL A 120 -7.65 23.42 -8.40
C VAL A 120 -8.47 22.16 -8.74
N PRO A 121 -9.80 22.13 -8.50
CA PRO A 121 -10.66 21.02 -8.94
C PRO A 121 -10.50 20.68 -10.42
N GLY A 122 -10.58 19.39 -10.76
CA GLY A 122 -10.36 18.87 -12.12
C GLY A 122 -8.89 18.72 -12.51
N THR A 123 -7.95 18.82 -11.55
CA THR A 123 -6.51 18.80 -11.83
C THR A 123 -5.85 17.55 -11.23
N PRO A 124 -5.15 16.73 -12.05
CA PRO A 124 -4.30 15.66 -11.55
C PRO A 124 -2.96 16.19 -11.06
N LEU A 125 -2.40 15.55 -10.03
CA LEU A 125 -1.01 15.74 -9.65
C LEU A 125 -0.10 14.92 -10.56
N ARG A 126 1.09 15.45 -10.82
CA ARG A 126 2.16 14.75 -11.54
C ARG A 126 3.19 14.24 -10.51
N PRO A 127 3.92 13.14 -10.80
CA PRO A 127 5.01 12.70 -9.95
C PRO A 127 6.00 13.85 -9.67
N GLY A 128 6.20 14.13 -8.39
CA GLY A 128 7.01 15.25 -7.90
C GLY A 128 8.27 14.80 -7.18
N VAL A 129 8.92 15.75 -6.50
CA VAL A 129 10.01 15.42 -5.56
C VAL A 129 9.43 14.66 -4.37
N PRO A 130 10.08 13.59 -3.88
CA PRO A 130 9.63 12.86 -2.68
C PRO A 130 9.41 13.75 -1.46
N ALA A 131 8.71 13.22 -0.46
CA ALA A 131 8.52 13.90 0.81
C ALA A 131 9.85 14.14 1.55
N THR A 132 9.86 15.16 2.41
CA THR A 132 11.03 15.55 3.22
C THR A 132 10.82 15.16 4.68
N ALA A 133 11.86 15.33 5.50
CA ALA A 133 11.75 15.10 6.95
C ALA A 133 10.72 16.02 7.64
N ASP A 134 10.37 17.16 7.01
CA ASP A 134 9.41 18.13 7.53
C ASP A 134 7.96 17.82 7.09
N THR A 135 7.75 16.92 6.12
CA THR A 135 6.41 16.49 5.72
C THR A 135 5.82 15.59 6.80
N PRO A 136 4.62 15.86 7.36
CA PRO A 136 4.03 15.00 8.38
C PRO A 136 3.82 13.58 7.85
N ARG A 137 3.81 12.59 8.74
CA ARG A 137 3.40 11.23 8.38
C ARG A 137 1.89 11.17 8.19
N LEU A 138 1.41 10.19 7.43
CA LEU A 138 -0.02 9.96 7.20
C LEU A 138 -0.79 9.77 8.51
N GLN A 139 -0.16 9.13 9.51
CA GLN A 139 -0.70 8.93 10.86
C GLN A 139 -1.09 10.25 11.55
N GLU A 140 -0.43 11.36 11.22
CA GLU A 140 -0.70 12.68 11.79
C GLU A 140 -1.85 13.41 11.07
N LEU A 141 -2.24 12.93 9.88
CA LEU A 141 -3.30 13.54 9.07
C LEU A 141 -4.64 12.81 9.15
N LEU A 142 -4.64 11.52 9.47
CA LEU A 142 -5.85 10.69 9.44
C LEU A 142 -6.54 10.62 10.81
N ASP A 143 -7.85 10.41 10.77
CA ASP A 143 -8.64 9.93 11.89
C ASP A 143 -8.38 8.43 12.06
N LEU A 144 -7.56 8.06 13.05
CA LEU A 144 -7.09 6.68 13.25
C LEU A 144 -8.16 5.75 13.84
N ASP A 145 -9.26 6.30 14.35
CA ASP A 145 -10.39 5.53 14.86
C ASP A 145 -11.36 5.14 13.73
N ALA A 146 -11.26 5.78 12.56
CA ALA A 146 -12.05 5.42 11.39
C ALA A 146 -11.51 4.13 10.74
N PRO A 147 -12.39 3.19 10.34
CA PRO A 147 -11.95 1.95 9.72
C PRO A 147 -11.40 2.20 8.31
N PHE A 148 -10.49 1.32 7.87
CA PHE A 148 -9.99 1.29 6.50
C PHE A 148 -10.58 0.09 5.77
N GLU A 149 -11.70 0.30 5.07
CA GLU A 149 -12.44 -0.76 4.40
C GLU A 149 -12.13 -0.78 2.90
N VAL A 150 -11.51 -1.89 2.46
CA VAL A 150 -11.15 -2.10 1.05
C VAL A 150 -12.36 -2.59 0.25
N SER A 151 -12.69 -1.85 -0.80
CA SER A 151 -13.63 -2.24 -1.86
C SER A 151 -12.85 -2.71 -3.08
N MET A 152 -13.04 -3.97 -3.48
CA MET A 152 -12.43 -4.56 -4.68
C MET A 152 -13.19 -4.14 -5.94
N HIS A 153 -12.49 -4.02 -7.06
CA HIS A 153 -13.08 -3.70 -8.36
C HIS A 153 -12.63 -4.71 -9.42
N ASP A 154 -13.55 -5.07 -10.33
CA ASP A 154 -13.27 -5.94 -11.49
C ASP A 154 -12.55 -5.21 -12.64
N GLY A 155 -12.29 -3.93 -12.45
CA GLY A 155 -11.65 -3.05 -13.42
C GLY A 155 -11.42 -1.66 -12.84
N PHE A 156 -11.07 -0.74 -13.72
CA PHE A 156 -10.70 0.63 -13.36
C PHE A 156 -11.82 1.65 -13.60
N ASP A 157 -13.08 1.20 -13.68
CA ASP A 157 -14.23 2.09 -13.89
C ASP A 157 -14.36 3.17 -12.79
N PHE A 158 -13.86 2.87 -11.58
CA PHE A 158 -13.77 3.84 -10.47
C PHE A 158 -12.91 5.07 -10.80
N TRP A 159 -12.11 5.07 -11.88
CA TRP A 159 -11.40 6.25 -12.37
C TRP A 159 -12.35 7.33 -12.87
N VAL A 160 -13.50 6.93 -13.42
CA VAL A 160 -14.48 7.83 -14.03
C VAL A 160 -15.44 8.32 -12.95
N ALA A 161 -15.65 9.63 -12.88
CA ALA A 161 -16.64 10.19 -11.96
C ALA A 161 -18.06 9.81 -12.43
N GLU A 162 -19.00 9.66 -11.50
CA GLU A 162 -20.38 9.33 -11.83
C GLU A 162 -20.97 10.39 -12.79
N GLY A 163 -21.48 9.93 -13.93
CA GLY A 163 -22.04 10.81 -14.97
C GLY A 163 -21.02 11.56 -15.84
N ALA A 164 -19.72 11.24 -15.73
CA ALA A 164 -18.70 11.78 -16.64
C ALA A 164 -18.53 10.90 -17.88
N ASP A 165 -18.44 11.53 -19.06
CA ASP A 165 -18.13 10.86 -20.31
C ASP A 165 -16.62 10.94 -20.61
N LEU A 166 -16.04 9.79 -20.96
CA LEU A 166 -14.67 9.74 -21.49
C LEU A 166 -14.67 10.04 -22.99
N ASP A 167 -13.64 10.76 -23.44
CA ASP A 167 -13.33 10.81 -24.87
C ASP A 167 -12.77 9.46 -25.36
N GLU A 168 -12.62 9.31 -26.67
CA GLU A 168 -12.19 8.03 -27.27
C GLU A 168 -10.81 7.58 -26.76
N ALA A 169 -9.90 8.53 -26.53
CA ALA A 169 -8.58 8.24 -25.99
C ALA A 169 -8.66 7.74 -24.54
N GLY A 170 -9.49 8.35 -23.71
CA GLY A 170 -9.76 7.91 -22.34
C GLY A 170 -10.39 6.52 -22.29
N ARG A 171 -11.37 6.25 -23.16
CA ARG A 171 -12.02 4.93 -23.26
C ARG A 171 -11.03 3.84 -23.66
N GLN A 172 -10.18 4.09 -24.65
CA GLN A 172 -9.14 3.16 -25.08
C GLN A 172 -8.10 2.92 -23.97
N SER A 173 -7.69 3.97 -23.25
CA SER A 173 -6.76 3.82 -22.13
C SER A 173 -7.35 2.98 -20.99
N LEU A 174 -8.64 3.13 -20.70
CA LEU A 174 -9.34 2.35 -19.68
C LEU A 174 -9.45 0.87 -20.10
N GLU A 175 -9.83 0.62 -21.35
CA GLU A 175 -9.91 -0.73 -21.93
C GLU A 175 -8.55 -1.45 -21.87
N GLN A 176 -7.46 -0.75 -22.21
CA GLN A 176 -6.11 -1.29 -22.13
C GLN A 176 -5.69 -1.60 -20.68
N ALA A 177 -6.01 -0.71 -19.74
CA ALA A 177 -5.72 -0.94 -18.33
C ALA A 177 -6.45 -2.19 -17.81
N ASN A 178 -7.76 -2.31 -18.10
CA ASN A 178 -8.58 -3.45 -17.71
C ASN A 178 -8.05 -4.76 -18.30
N ALA A 179 -7.65 -4.77 -19.59
CA ALA A 179 -7.10 -5.95 -20.23
C ALA A 179 -5.77 -6.45 -19.62
N SER A 180 -5.03 -5.57 -18.93
CA SER A 180 -3.79 -5.92 -18.23
C SER A 180 -3.98 -6.31 -16.77
N MET A 181 -5.21 -6.20 -16.24
CA MET A 181 -5.48 -6.40 -14.83
C MET A 181 -5.37 -7.88 -14.46
N VAL A 182 -4.71 -8.15 -13.34
CA VAL A 182 -4.62 -9.49 -12.75
C VAL A 182 -5.93 -9.78 -11.99
N PRO A 183 -6.72 -10.81 -12.37
CA PRO A 183 -7.91 -11.18 -11.59
C PRO A 183 -7.52 -11.45 -10.14
N THR A 184 -8.15 -10.73 -9.20
CA THR A 184 -7.81 -10.75 -7.79
C THR A 184 -9.07 -10.62 -6.93
N GLU A 185 -9.21 -11.48 -5.94
CA GLU A 185 -10.34 -11.52 -5.01
C GLU A 185 -9.80 -11.40 -3.58
N LYS A 186 -10.46 -10.63 -2.72
CA LYS A 186 -10.17 -10.61 -1.28
C LYS A 186 -10.90 -11.77 -0.62
N LEU A 187 -10.18 -12.55 0.17
CA LEU A 187 -10.74 -13.69 0.91
C LEU A 187 -11.21 -13.22 2.29
N GLU A 188 -12.35 -13.74 2.74
CA GLU A 188 -12.96 -13.36 4.02
C GLU A 188 -12.35 -14.08 5.22
N ALA A 189 -11.78 -15.27 5.01
CA ALA A 189 -11.26 -16.14 6.06
C ALA A 189 -10.07 -15.56 6.84
N ALA A 190 -9.34 -14.59 6.27
CA ALA A 190 -8.23 -13.94 6.95
C ALA A 190 -8.08 -12.47 6.51
N PRO A 191 -7.69 -11.56 7.42
CA PRO A 191 -7.41 -10.18 7.08
C PRO A 191 -6.33 -10.08 5.99
N SER A 192 -6.58 -9.25 4.97
CA SER A 192 -5.64 -8.94 3.89
C SER A 192 -5.07 -10.20 3.19
N ALA A 193 -5.90 -11.23 3.05
CA ALA A 193 -5.61 -12.38 2.19
C ALA A 193 -6.30 -12.21 0.83
N TYR A 194 -5.55 -12.48 -0.23
CA TYR A 194 -5.99 -12.27 -1.60
C TYR A 194 -5.69 -13.49 -2.45
N TRP A 195 -6.70 -13.99 -3.13
CA TRP A 195 -6.53 -14.92 -4.22
C TRP A 195 -6.25 -14.14 -5.50
N CYS A 196 -5.32 -14.60 -6.34
CA CYS A 196 -5.10 -14.00 -7.65
C CYS A 196 -4.69 -15.00 -8.73
N ARG A 197 -5.03 -14.70 -9.98
CA ARG A 197 -4.64 -15.50 -11.16
C ARG A 197 -3.62 -14.74 -12.02
N VAL A 198 -2.37 -15.19 -11.97
CA VAL A 198 -1.26 -14.62 -12.76
C VAL A 198 -0.94 -15.56 -13.91
N GLY A 199 -1.39 -15.21 -15.11
CA GLY A 199 -1.34 -16.13 -16.26
C GLY A 199 -2.15 -17.39 -15.95
N ASP A 200 -1.52 -18.56 -16.11
CA ASP A 200 -2.16 -19.85 -15.88
C ASP A 200 -2.02 -20.36 -14.42
N ARG A 201 -1.52 -19.52 -13.50
CA ARG A 201 -1.28 -19.91 -12.10
C ARG A 201 -2.14 -19.12 -11.13
N THR A 202 -2.64 -19.80 -10.11
CA THR A 202 -3.44 -19.21 -9.04
C THR A 202 -2.66 -19.22 -7.73
N HIS A 203 -2.82 -18.17 -6.94
CA HIS A 203 -2.11 -18.02 -5.68
C HIS A 203 -2.98 -17.43 -4.59
N VAL A 204 -2.74 -17.81 -3.33
CA VAL A 204 -3.12 -17.00 -2.17
C VAL A 204 -1.90 -16.20 -1.74
N ARG A 205 -2.07 -14.89 -1.56
CA ARG A 205 -1.09 -13.97 -0.96
C ARG A 205 -1.71 -13.39 0.30
N TRP A 206 -1.08 -13.60 1.46
CA TRP A 206 -1.62 -13.16 2.74
C TRP A 206 -0.66 -12.20 3.42
N VAL A 207 -1.07 -10.94 3.62
CA VAL A 207 -0.23 -9.95 4.32
C VAL A 207 -0.36 -10.16 5.82
N LEU A 208 0.71 -10.63 6.46
CA LEU A 208 0.73 -10.89 7.90
C LEU A 208 0.99 -9.58 8.67
N PRO A 209 0.21 -9.28 9.73
CA PRO A 209 0.32 -8.01 10.48
C PRO A 209 1.54 -7.96 11.42
N GLU A 210 2.14 -9.11 11.70
CA GLU A 210 3.28 -9.20 12.60
C GLU A 210 4.57 -8.66 11.96
N ASP A 211 5.52 -8.34 12.84
CA ASP A 211 6.89 -8.08 12.42
C ASP A 211 7.46 -9.21 11.56
N GLU A 212 8.19 -8.85 10.50
CA GLU A 212 8.80 -9.76 9.53
C GLU A 212 9.51 -10.96 10.16
N ASP A 213 10.32 -10.76 11.21
CA ASP A 213 11.07 -11.85 11.84
C ASP A 213 10.14 -12.81 12.60
N ARG A 214 9.15 -12.28 13.32
CA ARG A 214 8.15 -13.08 14.05
C ARG A 214 7.26 -13.87 13.10
N ALA A 215 6.79 -13.24 12.03
CA ALA A 215 6.00 -13.89 11.00
C ALA A 215 6.80 -15.01 10.30
N THR A 216 8.07 -14.76 10.02
CA THR A 216 8.96 -15.76 9.41
C THR A 216 9.20 -16.94 10.34
N ASP A 217 9.38 -16.71 11.64
CA ASP A 217 9.55 -17.76 12.65
C ASP A 217 8.29 -18.64 12.76
N ALA A 218 7.11 -18.03 12.83
CA ALA A 218 5.83 -18.74 12.89
C ALA A 218 5.61 -19.62 11.65
N LEU A 219 5.84 -19.08 10.44
CA LEU A 219 5.77 -19.86 9.20
C LEU A 219 6.82 -20.97 9.15
N ALA A 220 8.03 -20.74 9.66
CA ALA A 220 9.07 -21.76 9.71
C ALA A 220 8.68 -22.93 10.63
N ARG A 221 7.95 -22.67 11.73
CA ARG A 221 7.37 -23.73 12.58
C ARG A 221 6.35 -24.56 11.83
N LEU A 222 5.40 -23.91 11.17
CA LEU A 222 4.39 -24.59 10.36
C LEU A 222 5.01 -25.43 9.25
N HIS A 223 5.95 -24.85 8.50
CA HIS A 223 6.61 -25.53 7.40
C HIS A 223 7.42 -26.75 7.87
N ALA A 224 8.13 -26.63 8.99
CA ALA A 224 8.86 -27.77 9.57
C ALA A 224 7.92 -28.91 10.03
N ALA A 225 6.68 -28.57 10.43
CA ALA A 225 5.65 -29.53 10.80
C ALA A 225 4.84 -30.07 9.60
N GLY A 226 5.07 -29.57 8.38
CA GLY A 226 4.23 -29.87 7.21
C GLY A 226 2.80 -29.33 7.33
N ALA A 227 2.60 -28.34 8.20
CA ALA A 227 1.31 -27.77 8.55
C ALA A 227 1.12 -26.36 7.96
N ASP A 228 1.80 -26.03 6.87
CA ASP A 228 1.71 -24.76 6.14
C ASP A 228 0.84 -24.85 4.88
N THR A 229 0.18 -25.99 4.63
CA THR A 229 -0.66 -26.23 3.45
C THR A 229 -2.09 -25.67 3.60
N LEU A 230 -2.70 -25.30 2.47
CA LEU A 230 -4.11 -24.94 2.27
C LEU A 230 -4.94 -26.11 1.70
N GLY A 231 -4.49 -27.35 1.88
CA GLY A 231 -5.15 -28.56 1.40
C GLY A 231 -4.33 -29.32 0.37
N GLU A 232 -4.93 -30.37 -0.20
CA GLU A 232 -4.24 -31.21 -1.17
C GLU A 232 -3.71 -30.39 -2.35
N GLN A 233 -2.51 -30.74 -2.83
CA GLN A 233 -1.86 -30.11 -3.98
C GLN A 233 -1.52 -28.62 -3.84
N THR A 234 -1.72 -28.02 -2.66
CA THR A 234 -1.25 -26.65 -2.39
C THR A 234 0.17 -26.66 -1.82
N ARG A 235 0.92 -25.59 -2.09
CA ARG A 235 2.32 -25.47 -1.64
C ARG A 235 2.70 -24.04 -1.31
N LEU A 236 3.33 -23.83 -0.16
CA LEU A 236 4.02 -22.57 0.14
C LEU A 236 5.24 -22.40 -0.79
N LEU A 237 5.14 -21.44 -1.73
CA LEU A 237 6.20 -21.17 -2.71
C LEU A 237 7.34 -20.37 -2.08
N GLY A 238 6.99 -19.39 -1.26
CA GLY A 238 7.92 -18.42 -0.69
C GLY A 238 7.13 -17.30 -0.04
N ALA A 239 7.74 -16.12 0.03
CA ALA A 239 7.07 -14.94 0.56
C ALA A 239 7.60 -13.66 -0.10
N PHE A 240 6.75 -12.65 -0.23
CA PHE A 240 7.21 -11.30 -0.47
C PHE A 240 7.54 -10.60 0.84
N ARG A 241 8.38 -9.58 0.76
CA ARG A 241 8.61 -8.60 1.82
C ARG A 241 8.24 -7.23 1.30
N ALA A 242 7.36 -6.55 2.00
CA ALA A 242 6.96 -5.19 1.65
C ALA A 242 6.62 -4.38 2.89
N SER A 243 7.10 -3.14 2.96
CA SER A 243 6.78 -2.21 4.05
C SER A 243 6.96 -2.82 5.45
N GLY A 244 7.99 -3.66 5.63
CA GLY A 244 8.31 -4.32 6.91
C GLY A 244 7.40 -5.47 7.31
N LEU A 245 6.49 -5.89 6.42
CA LEU A 245 5.60 -7.04 6.57
C LEU A 245 6.00 -8.19 5.64
N LEU A 246 5.60 -9.39 6.04
CA LEU A 246 5.78 -10.62 5.28
C LEU A 246 4.47 -10.99 4.57
N ILE A 247 4.59 -11.40 3.30
CA ILE A 247 3.46 -11.83 2.47
C ILE A 247 3.74 -13.24 1.95
N PRO A 248 3.50 -14.31 2.73
CA PRO A 248 3.57 -15.67 2.23
C PRO A 248 2.67 -15.89 1.00
N VAL A 249 3.14 -16.77 0.11
CA VAL A 249 2.49 -17.06 -1.17
C VAL A 249 2.31 -18.56 -1.33
N TRP A 250 1.08 -19.01 -1.50
CA TRP A 250 0.73 -20.38 -1.80
C TRP A 250 0.40 -20.57 -3.27
N ASP A 251 0.93 -21.61 -3.88
CA ASP A 251 0.48 -22.14 -5.17
C ASP A 251 -0.81 -22.93 -4.96
N LEU A 252 -1.76 -22.77 -5.87
CA LEU A 252 -3.07 -23.36 -5.81
C LEU A 252 -3.39 -24.12 -7.10
N ASP A 253 -4.53 -24.81 -7.11
CA ASP A 253 -5.10 -25.39 -8.32
C ASP A 253 -5.65 -24.26 -9.21
N PRO A 254 -5.21 -24.15 -10.48
CA PRO A 254 -5.69 -23.12 -11.39
C PRO A 254 -7.18 -23.24 -11.75
N GLU A 255 -7.78 -24.41 -11.59
CA GLU A 255 -9.20 -24.66 -11.90
C GLU A 255 -10.15 -24.23 -10.76
N LEU A 256 -9.62 -23.99 -9.56
CA LEU A 256 -10.44 -23.64 -8.39
C LEU A 256 -10.52 -22.13 -8.17
N PRO A 257 -11.72 -21.59 -7.85
CA PRO A 257 -11.89 -20.19 -7.47
C PRO A 257 -11.34 -19.92 -6.06
N GLY A 258 -11.14 -18.64 -5.72
CA GLY A 258 -10.67 -18.24 -4.39
C GLY A 258 -11.55 -18.75 -3.25
N THR A 259 -12.87 -18.73 -3.45
CA THR A 259 -13.86 -19.20 -2.47
C THR A 259 -13.69 -20.67 -2.07
N ALA A 260 -13.03 -21.50 -2.90
CA ALA A 260 -12.74 -22.90 -2.57
C ALA A 260 -11.71 -23.05 -1.42
N TYR A 261 -10.93 -22.00 -1.16
CA TYR A 261 -9.86 -22.01 -0.18
C TYR A 261 -10.21 -21.32 1.15
N GLU A 262 -11.39 -20.74 1.29
CA GLU A 262 -11.81 -20.00 2.49
C GLU A 262 -11.71 -20.84 3.76
N ALA A 263 -12.28 -22.05 3.76
CA ALA A 263 -12.23 -22.92 4.92
C ALA A 263 -10.79 -23.33 5.29
N ALA A 264 -9.99 -23.71 4.29
CA ALA A 264 -8.60 -24.11 4.49
C ALA A 264 -7.71 -22.95 4.97
N LEU A 265 -7.99 -21.73 4.50
CA LEU A 265 -7.30 -20.52 4.93
C LEU A 265 -7.67 -20.15 6.37
N ALA A 266 -8.94 -20.30 6.77
CA ALA A 266 -9.36 -20.10 8.15
C ALA A 266 -8.63 -21.08 9.10
N GLU A 267 -8.54 -22.36 8.71
CA GLU A 267 -7.79 -23.36 9.46
C GLU A 267 -6.28 -23.08 9.50
N LEU A 268 -5.71 -22.57 8.41
CA LEU A 268 -4.32 -22.12 8.38
C LEU A 268 -4.10 -20.93 9.31
N ALA A 269 -5.03 -19.98 9.35
CA ALA A 269 -4.93 -18.82 10.23
C ALA A 269 -4.91 -19.21 11.71
N LEU A 270 -5.71 -20.21 12.11
CA LEU A 270 -5.68 -20.77 13.46
C LEU A 270 -4.31 -21.40 13.78
N ARG A 271 -3.81 -22.28 12.90
CA ARG A 271 -2.47 -22.90 13.06
C ARG A 271 -1.36 -21.87 13.11
N TYR A 272 -1.44 -20.82 12.29
CA TYR A 272 -0.49 -19.71 12.29
C TYR A 272 -0.51 -18.95 13.62
N ALA A 273 -1.69 -18.65 14.15
CA ALA A 273 -1.81 -17.98 15.45
C ALA A 273 -1.20 -18.82 16.58
N GLU A 274 -1.40 -20.14 16.58
CA GLU A 274 -0.77 -21.06 17.54
C GLU A 274 0.76 -21.06 17.40
N ALA A 275 1.28 -21.17 16.18
CA ALA A 275 2.72 -21.13 15.91
C ALA A 275 3.36 -19.79 16.28
N LEU A 276 2.63 -18.69 16.12
CA LEU A 276 3.07 -17.34 16.47
C LEU A 276 3.12 -17.11 17.99
N ALA A 277 2.22 -17.76 18.74
CA ALA A 277 2.20 -17.70 20.20
C ALA A 277 3.37 -18.47 20.85
N ASP A 278 3.99 -19.41 20.12
CA ASP A 278 5.14 -20.17 20.56
C ASP A 278 6.44 -19.34 20.54
N ASN A 279 6.82 -18.85 21.73
CA ASN A 279 8.03 -18.07 21.96
C ASN A 279 9.29 -18.91 22.28
N THR A 280 9.23 -20.23 22.13
CA THR A 280 10.41 -21.09 22.33
C THR A 280 11.47 -20.82 21.26
N SER A 281 12.73 -21.15 21.51
CA SER A 281 13.75 -21.04 20.45
C SER A 281 13.50 -22.06 19.34
N LEU A 282 13.71 -21.65 18.07
CA LEU A 282 13.55 -22.54 16.93
C LEU A 282 14.45 -23.78 17.03
N THR A 283 13.87 -24.95 16.80
CA THR A 283 14.60 -26.22 16.70
C THR A 283 15.54 -26.21 15.49
N PRO A 284 16.51 -27.14 15.38
CA PRO A 284 17.36 -27.25 14.19
C PRO A 284 16.58 -27.40 12.89
N GLU A 285 15.45 -28.12 12.89
CA GLU A 285 14.58 -28.30 11.73
C GLU A 285 13.87 -27.00 11.35
N GLN A 286 13.29 -26.31 12.34
CA GLN A 286 12.64 -25.02 12.13
C GLN A 286 13.62 -23.95 11.67
N ARG A 287 14.86 -23.95 12.17
CA ARG A 287 15.92 -23.04 11.67
C ARG A 287 16.26 -23.32 10.20
N ARG A 288 16.33 -24.60 9.79
CA ARG A 288 16.52 -24.96 8.37
C ARG A 288 15.33 -24.49 7.51
N ALA A 289 14.10 -24.70 7.99
CA ALA A 289 12.89 -24.20 7.33
C ALA A 289 12.92 -22.67 7.16
N ARG A 290 13.27 -21.94 8.23
CA ARG A 290 13.45 -20.49 8.24
C ARG A 290 14.46 -20.03 7.19
N SER A 291 15.65 -20.64 7.15
CA SER A 291 16.67 -20.34 6.14
C SER A 291 16.17 -20.60 4.72
N GLY A 292 15.39 -21.66 4.51
CA GLY A 292 14.76 -21.97 3.23
C GLY A 292 13.69 -20.95 2.82
N LEU A 293 12.91 -20.42 3.76
CA LEU A 293 11.95 -19.34 3.49
C LEU A 293 12.67 -18.06 3.10
N LEU A 294 13.68 -17.65 3.87
CA LEU A 294 14.49 -16.46 3.60
C LEU A 294 15.15 -16.50 2.22
N SER A 295 15.62 -17.68 1.76
CA SER A 295 16.23 -17.80 0.43
C SER A 295 15.23 -17.72 -0.73
N ARG A 296 13.93 -17.88 -0.45
CA ARG A 296 12.83 -17.75 -1.41
C ARG A 296 12.02 -16.47 -1.20
N GLN A 297 12.57 -15.50 -0.45
CA GLN A 297 11.93 -14.20 -0.26
C GLN A 297 12.29 -13.22 -1.37
N LEU A 298 11.28 -12.48 -1.83
CA LEU A 298 11.45 -11.39 -2.79
C LEU A 298 11.00 -10.08 -2.15
N THR A 299 11.86 -9.06 -2.17
CA THR A 299 11.50 -7.73 -1.67
C THR A 299 10.76 -6.95 -2.75
N LEU A 300 9.54 -6.52 -2.46
CA LEU A 300 8.79 -5.57 -3.27
C LEU A 300 9.18 -4.14 -2.85
N ARG A 301 9.19 -3.21 -3.81
CA ARG A 301 9.59 -1.82 -3.60
C ARG A 301 8.69 -0.87 -4.36
#